data_AF-A0A9P7UZL2-F1
#
_entry.id   AF-A0A9P7UZL2-F1
#
_cell.length_a   1.000
_cell.length_b   1.000
_cell.length_c   1.000
_cell.angle_alpha   90.00
_cell.angle_beta   90.00
_cell.angle_gamma   90.00
#
_symmetry.space_group_name_H-M   'P 1'
#
loop_
_entity.id
_entity.type
_entity.pdbx_description
1 polymer ?
#
loop_
_entity_poly.entity_id
_entity_poly.type
_entity_poly.pdbx_seq_one_letter_code
_entity_poly.pdbx_strand_id
1 'polypeptide(L)'
;MPPSPLYLKLLSLTKAHAFPKDASQILSIRSPDAHHAWGHNFLVARNRGLQDYMDNDVFATHMKRSGLYLDSSDAKTHDLVVDEHERKSTIRMSYFLTPKGSNETVEHDLIWMLKFTDDEEVEKVLIKESVEFIDAAAGARMGKLIREHVGELEVDMTGSIVLKEALEA
;
A
#
# COMPACT_ATOMS: atom_id res chain seq x y z
N MET A 1 3.04 -26.94 19.19
CA MET A 1 1.60 -26.97 18.83
C MET A 1 1.47 -26.51 17.39
N PRO A 2 0.59 -27.12 16.57
CA PRO A 2 0.34 -26.62 15.21
C PRO A 2 -0.32 -25.22 15.26
N PRO A 3 -0.14 -24.38 14.24
CA PRO A 3 -0.83 -23.08 14.15
C PRO A 3 -2.35 -23.27 14.11
N SER A 4 -3.10 -22.30 14.65
CA SER A 4 -4.56 -22.35 14.61
C SER A 4 -5.09 -22.11 13.18
N PRO A 5 -6.32 -22.54 12.86
CA PRO A 5 -6.96 -22.21 11.60
C PRO A 5 -7.08 -20.70 11.36
N LEU A 6 -7.40 -19.93 12.42
CA LEU A 6 -7.51 -18.47 12.33
C LEU A 6 -6.15 -17.85 11.96
N TYR A 7 -5.07 -18.24 12.65
CA TYR A 7 -3.73 -17.76 12.32
C TYR A 7 -3.36 -18.03 10.85
N LEU A 8 -3.64 -19.23 10.36
CA LEU A 8 -3.36 -19.59 8.96
C LEU A 8 -4.16 -18.75 7.97
N LYS A 9 -5.42 -18.44 8.29
CA LYS A 9 -6.25 -17.53 7.49
C LYS A 9 -5.69 -16.11 7.47
N LEU A 10 -5.36 -15.53 8.64
CA LEU A 10 -4.80 -14.18 8.73
C LEU A 10 -3.47 -14.08 7.98
N LEU A 11 -2.61 -15.08 8.14
CA LEU A 11 -1.34 -15.17 7.42
C LEU A 11 -1.55 -15.25 5.90
N SER A 12 -2.53 -16.02 5.44
CA SER A 12 -2.87 -16.14 4.02
C SER A 12 -3.33 -14.80 3.43
N LEU A 13 -4.26 -14.12 4.11
CA LEU A 13 -4.74 -12.79 3.71
C LEU A 13 -3.61 -11.76 3.68
N THR A 14 -2.74 -11.79 4.69
CA THR A 14 -1.58 -10.90 4.79
C THR A 14 -0.63 -11.09 3.61
N LYS A 15 -0.32 -12.35 3.26
CA LYS A 15 0.52 -12.67 2.09
C LYS A 15 -0.14 -12.27 0.77
N ALA A 16 -1.45 -12.49 0.64
CA ALA A 16 -2.21 -12.11 -0.54
C ALA A 16 -2.27 -10.57 -0.71
N HIS A 17 -2.27 -9.81 0.38
CA HIS A 17 -2.18 -8.35 0.34
C HIS A 17 -0.77 -7.86 -0.03
N ALA A 18 0.28 -8.51 0.46
CA ALA A 18 1.67 -8.16 0.14
C ALA A 18 2.02 -8.44 -1.33
N PHE A 19 1.50 -9.53 -1.90
CA PHE A 19 1.78 -9.98 -3.26
C PHE A 19 0.50 -10.36 -4.01
N PRO A 20 -0.35 -9.39 -4.34
CA PRO A 20 -1.51 -9.66 -5.17
C PRO A 20 -1.05 -9.98 -6.59
N LYS A 21 -1.68 -10.98 -7.21
CA LYS A 21 -1.50 -11.31 -8.63
C LYS A 21 -2.02 -10.21 -9.53
N ASP A 22 -3.12 -9.57 -9.09
CA ASP A 22 -3.78 -8.48 -9.78
C ASP A 22 -4.67 -7.68 -8.82
N ALA A 23 -5.20 -6.56 -9.30
CA ALA A 23 -6.10 -5.69 -8.53
C ALA A 23 -7.42 -6.38 -8.13
N SER A 24 -7.86 -7.44 -8.82
CA SER A 24 -9.07 -8.17 -8.43
C SER A 24 -8.82 -9.04 -7.21
N GLN A 25 -7.62 -9.60 -7.08
CA GLN A 25 -7.26 -10.40 -5.90
C GLN A 25 -7.21 -9.56 -4.64
N ILE A 26 -6.61 -8.37 -4.67
CA ILE A 26 -6.55 -7.52 -3.47
C ILE A 26 -7.93 -7.04 -3.03
N LEU A 27 -8.87 -6.83 -3.97
CA LEU A 27 -10.24 -6.47 -3.64
C LEU A 27 -11.05 -7.66 -3.11
N SER A 28 -10.80 -8.89 -3.57
CA SER A 28 -11.53 -10.07 -3.11
C SER A 28 -11.19 -10.52 -1.68
N ILE A 29 -10.05 -10.07 -1.14
CA ILE A 29 -9.62 -10.35 0.24
C ILE A 29 -10.03 -9.25 1.24
N ARG A 30 -10.72 -8.20 0.78
CA ARG A 30 -11.16 -7.06 1.60
C ARG A 30 -12.65 -7.19 1.90
N SER A 31 -13.07 -6.72 3.07
CA SER A 31 -14.49 -6.59 3.40
C SER A 31 -15.14 -5.53 2.49
N PRO A 32 -16.45 -5.61 2.22
CA PRO A 32 -17.14 -4.63 1.38
C PRO A 32 -17.00 -3.18 1.88
N ASP A 33 -16.90 -3.00 3.19
CA ASP A 33 -16.74 -1.74 3.91
C ASP A 33 -15.28 -1.41 4.25
N ALA A 34 -14.31 -2.13 3.68
CA ALA A 34 -12.91 -1.95 4.02
C ALA A 34 -12.37 -0.58 3.58
N HIS A 35 -11.69 0.11 4.49
CA HIS A 35 -11.01 1.36 4.20
C HIS A 35 -9.49 1.20 4.13
N HIS A 36 -8.87 2.14 3.45
CA HIS A 36 -7.43 2.32 3.36
C HIS A 36 -7.05 3.73 3.79
N ALA A 37 -5.92 3.87 4.48
CA ALA A 37 -5.40 5.15 4.96
C ALA A 37 -3.87 5.18 4.99
N TRP A 38 -3.33 6.37 5.17
CA TRP A 38 -1.91 6.61 5.41
C TRP A 38 -1.63 6.76 6.90
N GLY A 39 -0.60 6.08 7.41
CA GLY A 39 -0.34 5.99 8.85
C GLY A 39 0.47 7.15 9.45
N HIS A 40 1.11 7.97 8.62
CA HIS A 40 2.03 9.01 9.08
C HIS A 40 1.31 10.26 9.61
N ASN A 41 1.23 10.44 10.93
CA ASN A 41 0.57 11.62 11.51
C ASN A 41 1.05 12.97 10.94
N PHE A 42 2.37 13.22 10.93
CA PHE A 42 2.91 14.51 10.48
C PHE A 42 2.83 14.68 8.95
N LEU A 43 3.21 13.65 8.19
CA LEU A 43 3.19 13.68 6.73
C LEU A 43 1.76 13.88 6.23
N VAL A 44 0.79 13.13 6.75
CA VAL A 44 -0.63 13.22 6.38
C VAL A 44 -1.17 14.61 6.70
N ALA A 45 -0.90 15.14 7.89
CA ALA A 45 -1.35 16.48 8.28
C ALA A 45 -0.84 17.60 7.34
N ARG A 46 0.31 17.39 6.68
CA ARG A 46 0.91 18.37 5.75
C ARG A 46 0.56 18.16 4.28
N ASN A 47 -0.04 17.03 3.92
CA ASN A 47 -0.33 16.68 2.53
C ASN A 47 -1.81 16.32 2.38
N ARG A 48 -2.62 17.26 1.87
CA ARG A 48 -4.09 17.10 1.75
C ARG A 48 -4.49 15.82 1.00
N GLY A 49 -3.78 15.46 -0.06
CA GLY A 49 -4.05 14.23 -0.83
C GLY A 49 -3.80 12.92 -0.08
N LEU A 50 -3.29 12.96 1.14
CA LEU A 50 -3.11 11.79 2.03
C LEU A 50 -4.09 11.80 3.22
N GLN A 51 -4.96 12.80 3.35
CA GLN A 51 -5.84 12.95 4.53
C GLN A 51 -7.12 12.14 4.42
N ASP A 52 -7.55 11.82 3.22
CA ASP A 52 -8.80 11.11 2.99
C ASP A 52 -8.63 9.60 3.14
N TYR A 53 -9.64 8.95 3.73
CA TYR A 53 -9.79 7.52 3.69
C TYR A 53 -10.25 7.08 2.30
N MET A 54 -9.70 5.96 1.81
CA MET A 54 -10.12 5.36 0.55
C MET A 54 -10.98 4.14 0.84
N ASP A 55 -12.22 4.12 0.34
CA ASP A 55 -12.98 2.87 0.25
C ASP A 55 -12.40 1.96 -0.86
N ASN A 56 -13.02 0.80 -1.09
CA ASN A 56 -12.56 -0.15 -2.10
C ASN A 56 -12.53 0.42 -3.52
N ASP A 57 -13.48 1.29 -3.91
CA ASP A 57 -13.56 1.86 -5.25
C ASP A 57 -12.48 2.92 -5.47
N VAL A 58 -12.28 3.79 -4.47
CA VAL A 58 -11.22 4.79 -4.48
C VAL A 58 -9.84 4.12 -4.44
N PHE A 59 -9.67 3.09 -3.60
CA PHE A 59 -8.43 2.32 -3.51
C PHE A 59 -8.10 1.59 -4.82
N ALA A 60 -9.10 0.97 -5.47
CA ALA A 60 -8.93 0.35 -6.79
C ALA A 60 -8.49 1.38 -7.85
N THR A 61 -9.08 2.57 -7.81
CA THR A 61 -8.72 3.67 -8.70
C THR A 61 -7.30 4.17 -8.44
N HIS A 62 -6.91 4.31 -7.17
CA HIS A 62 -5.56 4.68 -6.77
C HIS A 62 -4.51 3.71 -7.34
N MET A 63 -4.68 2.40 -7.15
CA MET A 63 -3.75 1.39 -7.69
C MET A 63 -3.61 1.47 -9.22
N LYS A 64 -4.72 1.65 -9.93
CA LYS A 64 -4.72 1.77 -11.40
C LYS A 64 -3.96 3.02 -11.85
N ARG A 65 -4.19 4.16 -11.20
CA ARG A 65 -3.54 5.44 -11.54
C ARG A 65 -2.03 5.38 -11.30
N SER A 66 -1.60 4.83 -10.16
CA SER A 66 -0.18 4.67 -9.85
C SER A 66 0.56 3.82 -10.89
N GLY A 67 -0.06 2.76 -11.39
CA GLY A 67 0.51 1.90 -12.43
C GLY A 67 0.74 2.58 -13.79
N LEU A 68 0.06 3.69 -14.08
CA LEU A 68 0.21 4.39 -15.37
C LEU A 68 1.58 5.04 -15.55
N TYR A 69 2.33 5.28 -14.47
CA TYR A 69 3.60 6.00 -14.49
C TYR A 69 4.81 5.10 -14.31
N LEU A 70 4.62 3.78 -14.28
CA LEU A 70 5.68 2.80 -14.05
C LEU A 70 5.95 1.98 -15.31
N ASP A 71 7.23 1.74 -15.60
CA ASP A 71 7.68 0.75 -16.59
C ASP A 71 7.82 -0.63 -15.95
N SER A 72 8.28 -0.69 -14.71
CA SER A 72 8.39 -1.92 -13.94
C SER A 72 8.10 -1.71 -12.47
N SER A 73 7.57 -2.75 -11.83
CA SER A 73 7.40 -2.85 -10.39
C SER A 73 7.80 -4.24 -9.96
N ASP A 74 8.68 -4.35 -8.97
CA ASP A 74 8.95 -5.58 -8.23
C ASP A 74 8.72 -5.33 -6.74
N ALA A 75 8.56 -6.40 -5.96
CA ALA A 75 8.27 -6.31 -4.55
C ALA A 75 9.04 -7.36 -3.75
N LYS A 76 9.43 -7.02 -2.53
CA LYS A 76 10.07 -7.94 -1.59
C LYS A 76 9.52 -7.74 -0.18
N THR A 77 8.96 -8.80 0.39
CA THR A 77 8.61 -8.81 1.82
C THR A 77 9.86 -9.15 2.62
N HIS A 78 10.16 -8.29 3.60
CA HIS A 78 11.28 -8.47 4.52
C HIS A 78 10.83 -9.15 5.81
N ASP A 79 9.66 -8.77 6.31
CA ASP A 79 9.09 -9.32 7.55
C ASP A 79 7.56 -9.30 7.52
N LEU A 80 6.96 -10.25 8.25
CA LEU A 80 5.53 -10.40 8.40
C LEU A 80 5.21 -10.88 9.81
N VAL A 81 4.44 -10.08 10.55
CA VAL A 81 3.96 -10.40 11.90
C VAL A 81 2.44 -10.53 11.87
N VAL A 82 1.91 -11.61 12.47
CA VAL A 82 0.46 -11.82 12.68
C VAL A 82 0.18 -11.88 14.17
N ASP A 83 -0.72 -11.02 14.62
CA ASP A 83 -1.33 -11.08 15.95
C ASP A 83 -2.73 -11.67 15.81
N GLU A 84 -2.85 -12.96 16.14
CA GLU A 84 -4.11 -13.69 16.07
C GLU A 84 -5.14 -13.16 17.07
N HIS A 85 -4.71 -12.78 18.28
CA HIS A 85 -5.60 -12.32 19.34
C HIS A 85 -6.22 -10.98 18.99
N GLU A 86 -5.39 -10.05 18.51
CA GLU A 86 -5.83 -8.72 18.11
C GLU A 86 -6.42 -8.68 16.70
N ARG A 87 -6.37 -9.79 15.96
CA ARG A 87 -6.75 -9.88 14.54
C ARG A 87 -6.10 -8.76 13.72
N LYS A 88 -4.78 -8.67 13.85
CA LYS A 88 -3.95 -7.68 13.15
C LYS A 88 -2.76 -8.35 12.48
N SER A 89 -2.24 -7.72 11.45
CA SER A 89 -0.93 -8.08 10.94
C SER A 89 -0.13 -6.85 10.52
N THR A 90 1.16 -7.04 10.40
CA THR A 90 2.09 -6.02 9.93
C THR A 90 3.00 -6.65 8.88
N ILE A 91 3.20 -5.94 7.77
CA ILE A 91 4.09 -6.35 6.69
C ILE A 91 5.14 -5.25 6.56
N ARG A 92 6.42 -5.60 6.65
CA ARG A 92 7.50 -4.74 6.19
C ARG A 92 7.97 -5.24 4.83
N MET A 93 7.94 -4.37 3.82
CA MET A 93 8.31 -4.74 2.47
C MET A 93 8.86 -3.53 1.71
N SER A 94 9.50 -3.81 0.58
CA SER A 94 9.90 -2.75 -0.36
C SER A 94 9.32 -3.00 -1.73
N TYR A 95 8.90 -1.91 -2.38
CA TYR A 95 8.63 -1.89 -3.81
C TYR A 95 9.85 -1.34 -4.55
N PHE A 96 10.26 -2.01 -5.61
CA PHE A 96 11.31 -1.56 -6.51
C PHE A 96 10.63 -1.02 -7.77
N LEU A 97 10.52 0.30 -7.85
CA LEU A 97 9.70 0.98 -8.85
C LEU A 97 10.59 1.69 -9.86
N THR A 98 10.34 1.47 -11.14
CA THR A 98 11.01 2.18 -12.23
C THR A 98 9.99 3.04 -12.96
N PRO A 99 10.10 4.38 -12.87
CA PRO A 99 9.24 5.31 -13.62
C PRO A 99 9.35 5.14 -15.13
N LYS A 100 8.27 5.43 -15.85
CA LYS A 100 8.27 5.41 -17.30
C LYS A 100 9.34 6.31 -17.90
N GLY A 101 10.16 5.75 -18.78
CA GLY A 101 11.23 6.47 -19.47
C GLY A 101 12.48 6.72 -18.62
N SER A 102 12.49 6.33 -17.35
CA SER A 102 13.66 6.39 -16.47
C SER A 102 14.42 5.06 -16.49
N ASN A 103 15.75 5.12 -16.37
CA ASN A 103 16.59 3.95 -16.12
C ASN A 103 16.87 3.74 -14.61
N GLU A 104 16.35 4.62 -13.75
CA GLU A 104 16.54 4.56 -12.30
C GLU A 104 15.39 3.80 -11.65
N THR A 105 15.75 2.73 -10.94
CA THR A 105 14.85 2.02 -10.04
C THR A 105 14.98 2.59 -8.63
N VAL A 106 13.86 3.03 -8.06
CA VAL A 106 13.79 3.53 -6.68
C VAL A 106 13.26 2.42 -5.79
N GLU A 107 14.02 2.07 -4.74
CA GLU A 107 13.51 1.24 -3.65
C GLU A 107 12.64 2.09 -2.73
N HIS A 108 11.43 1.62 -2.49
CA HIS A 108 10.44 2.28 -1.68
C HIS A 108 10.07 1.35 -0.52
N ASP A 109 10.74 1.51 0.63
CA ASP A 109 10.42 0.75 1.85
C ASP A 109 9.09 1.22 2.43
N LEU A 110 8.32 0.30 3.00
CA LEU A 110 7.04 0.60 3.59
C LEU A 110 6.61 -0.43 4.63
N ILE A 111 5.65 0.00 5.45
CA ILE A 111 4.96 -0.86 6.40
C ILE A 111 3.46 -0.83 6.13
N TRP A 112 2.86 -2.01 5.95
CA TRP A 112 1.41 -2.19 6.01
C TRP A 112 1.00 -2.61 7.41
N MET A 113 -0.05 -2.01 7.94
CA MET A 113 -0.79 -2.52 9.09
C MET A 113 -2.19 -2.92 8.64
N LEU A 114 -2.55 -4.18 8.87
CA LEU A 114 -3.86 -4.72 8.48
C LEU A 114 -4.68 -5.02 9.73
N LYS A 115 -5.98 -4.76 9.67
CA LYS A 115 -6.97 -5.30 10.62
C LYS A 115 -7.93 -6.21 9.88
N PHE A 116 -8.34 -7.29 10.54
CA PHE A 116 -9.28 -8.25 9.98
C PHE A 116 -10.68 -8.10 10.58
N THR A 117 -11.68 -8.66 9.90
CA THR A 117 -13.04 -8.77 10.42
C THR A 117 -13.10 -9.74 11.60
N ASP A 118 -14.11 -9.55 12.45
CA ASP A 118 -14.31 -10.33 13.68
C ASP A 118 -15.24 -11.53 13.46
N ASP A 119 -15.34 -12.04 12.22
CA ASP A 119 -16.17 -13.20 11.88
C ASP A 119 -15.79 -14.44 12.70
N GLU A 120 -16.83 -15.15 13.17
CA GLU A 120 -16.71 -16.41 13.89
C GLU A 120 -16.31 -17.57 12.96
N GLU A 121 -16.84 -17.55 11.73
CA GLU A 121 -16.44 -18.49 10.69
C GLU A 121 -15.11 -18.03 10.06
N VAL A 122 -14.04 -18.79 10.32
CA VAL A 122 -12.67 -18.48 9.85
C VAL A 122 -12.62 -18.19 8.34
N GLU A 123 -13.40 -18.89 7.53
CA GLU A 123 -13.38 -18.68 6.08
C GLU A 123 -13.95 -17.33 5.63
N LYS A 124 -14.83 -16.72 6.43
CA LYS A 124 -15.45 -15.42 6.16
C LYS A 124 -14.57 -14.24 6.60
N VAL A 125 -13.48 -14.50 7.31
CA VAL A 125 -12.56 -13.44 7.74
C VAL A 125 -11.94 -12.76 6.52
N LEU A 126 -12.00 -11.42 6.50
CA LEU A 126 -11.48 -10.55 5.45
C LEU A 126 -10.68 -9.39 6.06
N ILE A 127 -9.97 -8.62 5.24
CA ILE A 127 -9.29 -7.38 5.65
C ILE A 127 -10.31 -6.25 5.72
N LYS A 128 -10.47 -5.60 6.88
CA LYS A 128 -11.38 -4.44 7.06
C LYS A 128 -10.67 -3.09 7.07
N GLU A 129 -9.37 -3.07 7.34
CA GLU A 129 -8.58 -1.84 7.35
C GLU A 129 -7.17 -2.16 6.85
N SER A 130 -6.65 -1.32 5.97
CA SER A 130 -5.22 -1.28 5.65
C SER A 130 -4.66 0.13 5.85
N VAL A 131 -3.60 0.24 6.66
CA VAL A 131 -2.88 1.49 6.88
C VAL A 131 -1.48 1.34 6.32
N GLU A 132 -1.07 2.28 5.47
CA GLU A 132 0.24 2.27 4.83
C GLU A 132 1.17 3.36 5.36
N PHE A 133 2.39 2.97 5.69
CA PHE A 133 3.49 3.85 6.01
C PHE A 133 4.53 3.77 4.91
N ILE A 134 4.54 4.77 4.05
CA ILE A 134 5.49 4.98 2.95
C ILE A 134 6.82 5.65 3.35
N ASP A 135 7.93 5.27 2.72
CA ASP A 135 9.13 6.10 2.67
C ASP A 135 8.88 7.39 1.87
N ALA A 136 8.74 8.50 2.58
CA ALA A 136 8.47 9.80 1.98
C ALA A 136 9.61 10.32 1.09
N ALA A 137 10.86 9.97 1.38
CA ALA A 137 12.01 10.38 0.59
C ALA A 137 12.05 9.62 -0.73
N ALA A 138 11.82 8.30 -0.70
CA ALA A 138 11.66 7.49 -1.90
C ALA A 138 10.47 7.97 -2.76
N GLY A 139 9.34 8.27 -2.12
CA GLY A 139 8.17 8.87 -2.79
C GLY A 139 8.48 10.19 -3.48
N ALA A 140 9.21 11.09 -2.80
CA ALA A 140 9.63 12.36 -3.37
C ALA A 140 10.54 12.19 -4.60
N ARG A 141 11.48 11.25 -4.54
CA ARG A 141 12.36 10.89 -5.66
C ARG A 141 11.57 10.35 -6.85
N MET A 142 10.63 9.42 -6.59
CA MET A 142 9.73 8.86 -7.60
C MET A 142 8.92 9.96 -8.28
N GLY A 143 8.31 10.87 -7.52
CA GLY A 143 7.54 11.98 -8.06
C GLY A 143 8.37 12.89 -8.97
N LYS A 144 9.65 13.14 -8.63
CA LYS A 144 10.57 13.92 -9.47
C LYS A 144 10.88 13.22 -10.78
N LEU A 145 11.28 11.94 -10.74
CA LEU A 145 11.60 11.17 -11.92
C LEU A 145 10.42 11.08 -12.90
N ILE A 146 9.20 10.89 -12.38
CA ILE A 146 7.99 10.87 -13.21
C ILE A 146 7.79 12.23 -13.89
N ARG A 147 7.94 13.35 -13.17
CA ARG A 147 7.81 14.70 -13.76
C ARG A 147 8.87 14.97 -14.83
N GLU A 148 10.10 14.50 -14.64
CA GLU A 148 11.20 14.66 -15.60
C GLU A 148 10.95 13.90 -16.91
N HIS A 149 10.32 12.72 -16.87
CA HIS A 149 10.22 11.82 -18.03
C HIS A 149 8.82 11.74 -18.66
N VAL A 150 7.76 11.93 -17.86
CA VAL A 150 6.36 11.83 -18.30
C VAL A 150 5.69 13.20 -18.38
N GLY A 151 6.26 14.22 -17.72
CA GLY A 151 5.71 15.57 -17.64
C GLY A 151 4.84 15.81 -16.40
N GLU A 152 4.04 16.87 -16.42
CA GLU A 152 3.18 17.21 -15.29
C GLU A 152 2.17 16.09 -14.99
N LEU A 153 2.01 15.78 -13.71
CA LEU A 153 1.05 14.78 -13.24
C LEU A 153 -0.37 15.33 -13.40
N GLU A 154 -1.31 14.49 -13.82
CA GLU A 154 -2.73 14.86 -13.77
C GLU A 154 -3.18 15.10 -12.32
N VAL A 155 -4.13 16.02 -12.13
CA VAL A 155 -4.40 16.73 -10.87
C VAL A 155 -5.08 15.88 -9.77
N ASP A 156 -5.02 14.56 -9.84
CA ASP A 156 -5.70 13.68 -8.87
C ASP A 156 -4.89 12.40 -8.59
N MET A 157 -3.59 12.59 -8.38
CA MET A 157 -2.71 11.55 -7.85
C MET A 157 -2.77 11.56 -6.31
N THR A 158 -2.76 10.37 -5.71
CA THR A 158 -2.70 10.18 -4.26
C THR A 158 -1.50 9.29 -3.91
N GLY A 159 -1.09 9.25 -2.65
CA GLY A 159 0.04 8.43 -2.18
C GLY A 159 1.43 9.04 -2.38
N SER A 160 2.47 8.20 -2.42
CA SER A 160 3.86 8.67 -2.42
C SER A 160 4.29 9.39 -3.70
N ILE A 161 3.60 9.15 -4.82
CA ILE A 161 3.87 9.74 -6.15
C ILE A 161 3.70 11.28 -6.16
N VAL A 162 2.87 11.84 -5.25
CA VAL A 162 2.67 13.31 -5.17
C VAL A 162 3.71 14.04 -4.33
N LEU A 163 4.61 13.32 -3.66
CA LEU A 163 5.63 13.97 -2.84
C LEU A 163 6.62 14.71 -3.75
N LYS A 164 7.01 15.91 -3.34
CA LYS A 164 8.06 16.71 -3.98
C LYS A 164 9.30 16.61 -3.11
N GLU A 165 10.47 16.45 -3.73
CA GLU A 165 11.74 16.67 -3.02
C GLU A 165 11.66 18.07 -2.40
N ALA A 166 11.97 18.17 -1.10
CA ALA A 166 12.12 19.48 -0.49
C ALA A 166 13.27 20.14 -1.24
N LEU A 167 12.97 21.20 -2.02
CA LEU A 167 13.99 22.12 -2.46
C LEU A 167 14.67 22.62 -1.18
N GLU A 168 15.95 22.29 -1.04
CA GLU A 168 16.78 22.77 0.06
C GLU A 168 16.51 24.27 0.25
N ALA A 169 16.10 24.64 1.46
CA ALA A 169 15.97 26.03 1.89
C ALA A 169 17.34 26.61 2.21
#